data_AF-A0A838HSM0-F1
#
_entry.id   AF-A0A838HSM0-F1
#
_cell.length_a   1.000
_cell.length_b   1.000
_cell.length_c   1.000
_cell.angle_alpha   90.00
_cell.angle_beta   90.00
_cell.angle_gamma   90.00
#
_symmetry.space_group_name_H-M   'P 1'
#
loop_
_entity.id
_entity.type
_entity.pdbx_description
1 polymer ?
#
loop_
_entity_poly.entity_id
_entity_poly.type
_entity_poly.pdbx_seq_one_letter_code
_entity_poly.pdbx_strand_id
1 'polypeptide(L)' 'MQRTGRPFEVVVNDALRTGLDERTRGAVEPFRVEARPLGLRKGVRLDDISELLDQVDGADER' A
#
# COMPACT_ATOMS: atom_id res chain seq x y z
N MET A 1 -0.56 6.20 35.16
CA MET A 1 0.18 5.09 34.53
C MET A 1 -0.01 3.83 35.35
N GLN A 2 -0.78 2.86 34.88
CA GLN A 2 -0.92 1.57 35.56
C GLN A 2 0.40 0.80 35.44
N ARG A 3 1.02 0.44 36.57
CA ARG A 3 2.24 -0.39 36.59
C ARG A 3 1.79 -1.83 36.76
N THR A 4 1.90 -2.63 35.70
CA THR A 4 1.43 -4.02 35.69
C THR A 4 2.37 -4.99 36.41
N GLY A 5 3.56 -4.54 36.85
CA GLY A 5 4.60 -5.38 37.45
C GLY A 5 5.25 -6.37 36.47
N ARG A 6 4.80 -6.39 35.21
CA ARG A 6 5.31 -7.29 34.17
C ARG A 6 6.52 -6.67 33.48
N PRO A 7 7.48 -7.49 32.99
CA PRO A 7 8.56 -7.00 32.15
C PRO A 7 8.03 -6.26 30.93
N PHE A 8 8.73 -5.21 30.51
CA PHE A 8 8.34 -4.37 29.37
C PHE A 8 8.13 -5.20 28.09
N GLU A 9 9.05 -6.12 27.80
CA GLU A 9 8.96 -7.04 26.65
C GLU A 9 7.67 -7.86 26.63
N VAL A 10 7.21 -8.33 27.80
CA VAL A 10 5.98 -9.11 27.93
C VAL A 10 4.76 -8.24 27.60
N VAL A 11 4.76 -6.97 28.03
CA VAL A 11 3.71 -6.01 27.69
C VAL A 11 3.67 -5.69 26.21
N VAL A 12 4.83 -5.46 25.59
CA VAL A 12 4.92 -5.18 24.16
C VAL A 12 4.44 -6.37 23.33
N ASN A 13 4.94 -7.57 23.62
CA ASN A 13 4.56 -8.77 22.86
C ASN A 13 3.07 -9.10 23.00
N ASP A 14 2.49 -8.95 24.20
CA ASP A 14 1.06 -9.16 24.39
C ASP A 14 0.22 -8.14 23.62
N ALA A 15 0.61 -6.86 23.65
CA ALA A 15 -0.11 -5.81 22.93
C ALA A 15 -0.06 -6.03 21.41
N LEU A 16 1.11 -6.41 20.87
CA LEU A 16 1.28 -6.70 19.45
C LEU A 16 0.43 -7.89 19.01
N ARG A 17 0.46 -9.01 19.76
CA ARG A 17 -0.37 -10.19 19.45
C ARG A 17 -1.85 -9.85 19.49
N THR A 18 -2.30 -9.15 20.53
CA THR A 18 -3.69 -8.72 20.68
C THR A 18 -4.14 -7.89 19.48
N GLY A 19 -3.36 -6.88 19.07
CA GLY A 19 -3.71 -6.03 17.94
C GLY A 19 -3.67 -6.75 16.57
N LEU A 20 -2.82 -7.77 16.41
CA LEU A 20 -2.76 -8.56 15.18
C LEU A 20 -3.91 -9.58 15.09
N ASP A 21 -4.28 -10.22 16.20
CA ASP A 21 -5.40 -11.15 16.28
C ASP A 21 -6.76 -10.44 16.05
N GLU A 22 -6.85 -9.15 16.39
CA GLU A 22 -8.03 -8.32 16.11
C GLU A 22 -8.19 -7.99 14.63
N ARG A 23 -7.09 -7.87 13.88
CA ARG A 23 -7.10 -7.52 12.45
C ARG A 23 -7.77 -8.60 11.58
N THR A 24 -7.85 -9.84 12.07
CA THR A 24 -8.55 -10.93 11.38
C THR A 24 -10.07 -10.91 11.57
N ARG A 25 -10.61 -10.06 12.47
CA ARG A 25 -12.04 -10.06 12.84
C ARG A 25 -12.87 -8.95 12.19
N GLY A 26 -12.24 -7.98 11.54
CA GLY A 26 -12.94 -6.98 10.74
C GLY A 26 -13.33 -7.57 9.39
N ALA A 27 -14.58 -7.39 8.97
CA ALA A 27 -14.96 -7.60 7.57
C ALA A 27 -14.14 -6.61 6.73
N VAL A 28 -13.00 -7.06 6.20
CA VAL A 28 -12.22 -6.28 5.24
C VAL A 28 -13.02 -6.27 3.96
N GLU A 29 -13.40 -5.09 3.47
CA GLU A 29 -14.02 -4.96 2.16
C GLU A 29 -13.10 -5.67 1.15
N PRO A 30 -13.61 -6.60 0.33
CA PRO A 30 -12.78 -7.29 -0.65
C PRO A 30 -12.04 -6.28 -1.51
N PHE A 31 -10.75 -6.54 -1.77
CA PHE A 31 -10.00 -5.74 -2.72
C PHE A 31 -10.71 -5.75 -4.07
N ARG A 32 -11.10 -4.56 -4.56
CA ARG A 32 -11.72 -4.38 -5.87
C ARG A 32 -10.72 -3.75 -6.82
N VAL A 33 -10.53 -4.38 -7.97
CA VAL A 33 -9.76 -3.80 -9.07
C VAL A 33 -10.65 -2.82 -9.81
N GLU A 34 -10.31 -1.54 -9.76
CA GLU A 34 -10.92 -0.52 -10.60
C GLU A 34 -10.09 -0.36 -11.88
N ALA A 35 -10.54 -1.01 -12.95
CA ALA A 35 -9.92 -0.85 -14.25
C ALA A 35 -10.19 0.58 -14.76
N ARG A 36 -9.13 1.37 -14.91
CA ARG A 36 -9.18 2.65 -15.62
C ARG A 36 -8.81 2.42 -17.09
N PRO A 37 -9.47 3.10 -18.04
CA PRO A 37 -9.09 3.03 -19.45
C PRO A 37 -7.70 3.65 -19.62
N LEU A 38 -6.67 2.80 -19.63
CA LEU A 38 -5.28 3.17 -19.90
C LEU A 38 -5.03 3.35 -21.41
N GLY A 39 -6.04 3.79 -22.17
CA GLY A 39 -5.96 3.90 -23.62
C GLY A 39 -4.68 4.60 -24.07
N LEU A 40 -4.22 4.28 -25.28
CA LEU A 40 -3.00 4.86 -25.82
C LEU A 40 -3.08 6.39 -25.76
N ARG A 41 -2.20 7.00 -24.98
CA ARG A 41 -2.05 8.46 -24.97
C ARG A 41 -1.68 8.86 -26.39
N LYS A 42 -2.46 9.75 -27.02
CA LYS A 42 -2.20 10.19 -28.39
C LYS A 42 -0.78 10.78 -28.46
N GLY A 43 0.03 10.28 -29.40
CA GLY A 43 1.43 10.70 -29.56
C GLY A 43 2.46 9.84 -28.83
N VAL A 44 2.04 8.85 -28.04
CA VAL A 44 2.96 7.90 -27.38
C VAL A 44 3.22 6.70 -28.29
N ARG A 45 4.47 6.55 -28.72
CA ARG A 45 4.98 5.38 -29.43
C ARG A 45 5.37 4.30 -28.43
N LEU A 46 4.77 3.12 -28.53
CA LEU A 46 5.03 2.00 -27.61
C LEU A 46 6.15 1.06 -28.08
N ASP A 47 6.59 1.24 -29.33
CA ASP A 47 7.69 0.51 -29.96
C ASP A 47 9.07 1.05 -29.59
N ASP A 48 9.13 2.24 -28.99
CA ASP A 48 10.35 2.84 -28.43
C ASP A 48 10.22 2.99 -26.91
N ILE A 49 10.72 1.99 -26.18
CA ILE A 49 10.63 1.92 -24.72
C ILE A 49 11.40 3.06 -24.06
N SER A 50 12.51 3.52 -24.66
CA SER A 50 13.34 4.58 -24.09
C SER A 50 12.60 5.91 -24.10
N GLU A 51 12.04 6.28 -25.26
CA GLU A 51 11.26 7.52 -25.42
C GLU A 51 9.99 7.49 -24.53
N LEU A 52 9.38 6.32 -24.35
CA LEU A 52 8.22 6.13 -23.49
C LEU A 52 8.53 6.42 -22.01
N LEU A 53 9.69 5.96 -21.52
CA LEU A 53 10.10 6.20 -20.12
C LEU A 53 10.33 7.68 -19.87
N ASP A 54 11.04 8.37 -20.77
CA ASP A 54 11.29 9.81 -20.66
C ASP A 54 9.98 10.63 -20.63
N GLN A 55 8.97 10.24 -21.42
CA GLN A 55 7.66 10.90 -21.44
C GLN A 55 6.80 10.63 -20.20
N VAL A 56 6.94 9.46 -19.58
CA VAL A 56 6.20 9.12 -18.34
C VAL A 56 6.81 9.81 -17.14
N ASP A 57 8.14 9.78 -17.01
CA ASP A 57 8.84 10.37 -15.87
C ASP A 57 8.76 11.90 -15.88
N GLY A 58 8.77 12.55 -17.05
CA GLY A 58 8.62 14.00 -17.16
C GLY A 58 7.18 14.53 -17.00
N ALA A 59 6.16 13.66 -17.06
CA ALA A 59 4.76 14.06 -16.95
C ALA A 59 4.25 14.12 -15.50
N ASP A 60 4.97 13.51 -14.55
CA ASP A 60 4.61 13.45 -13.12
C ASP A 60 5.12 14.66 -12.31
N GLU A 61 5.84 15.59 -12.94
CA GLU A 61 6.40 16.80 -12.29
C GLU A 61 5.49 18.04 -12.35
N ARG A 62 4.17 17.89 -12.56
CA ARG A 62 3.21 19.02 -12.59
C ARG A 62 2.09 18.92 -11.57
#